data_AF-R5LCI7-F1
#
_entry.id   AF-R5LCI7-F1
#
_cell.length_a   1.000
_cell.length_b   1.000
_cell.length_c   1.000
_cell.angle_alpha   90.00
_cell.angle_beta   90.00
_cell.angle_gamma   90.00
#
_symmetry.space_group_name_H-M   'P 1'
#
loop_
_entity.id
_entity.type
_entity.pdbx_description
1 polymer ?
#
loop_
_entity_poly.entity_id
_entity_poly.type
_entity_poly.pdbx_seq_one_letter_code
_entity_poly.pdbx_strand_id
1 'polypeptide(L)'
;MKIKKMIQFILFTAVIFSLTGCGKSYEKKIEERYGIEIEGADNDTLKIIDEYFSKLPKGFVSELEKYEGIDDRKIFIKINDEKGMYDFSSDIAKGDYWTIGASDDMDMGLGYCTMYSIWYNVTRRKDTDGILEDWDSYNPVGFQYGDSDTYSKYAFSENNYENAYFISDGTINHKLSDMGGYFAVMMRAGKNIESMLEQCPKIRAKAEYLCKEIERAFNTVDENAYWNSCFGDI
;
A
#
# COMPACT_ATOMS: atom_id res chain seq x y z
N MET A 1 46.96 -9.88 34.90
CA MET A 1 45.72 -9.40 35.55
C MET A 1 44.77 -8.63 34.62
N LYS A 2 45.26 -7.97 33.55
CA LYS A 2 44.43 -7.17 32.62
C LYS A 2 43.54 -8.00 31.69
N ILE A 3 44.04 -9.12 31.15
CA ILE A 3 43.30 -9.94 30.16
C ILE A 3 42.10 -10.67 30.78
N LYS A 4 42.25 -11.23 31.99
CA LYS A 4 41.13 -11.88 32.70
C LYS A 4 39.96 -10.94 32.98
N LYS A 5 40.24 -9.68 33.37
CA LYS A 5 39.20 -8.66 33.58
C LYS A 5 38.49 -8.28 32.28
N MET A 6 39.20 -8.25 31.15
CA MET A 6 38.63 -7.92 29.84
C MET A 6 37.69 -9.02 29.32
N ILE A 7 38.09 -10.29 29.44
CA ILE A 7 37.26 -11.45 29.07
C ILE A 7 35.99 -11.51 29.92
N GLN A 8 36.12 -11.23 31.22
CA GLN A 8 34.99 -11.21 32.15
C GLN A 8 34.02 -10.06 31.84
N PHE A 9 34.53 -8.91 31.38
CA PHE A 9 33.70 -7.78 30.93
C PHE A 9 32.91 -8.12 29.65
N ILE A 10 33.55 -8.74 28.66
CA ILE A 10 32.90 -9.18 27.41
C ILE A 10 31.79 -10.20 27.69
N LEU A 11 32.07 -11.19 28.54
CA LEU A 11 31.07 -12.17 28.97
C LEU A 11 29.92 -11.51 29.72
N PHE A 12 30.19 -10.51 30.57
CA PHE A 12 29.14 -9.78 31.28
C PHE A 12 28.26 -8.96 30.33
N THR A 13 28.84 -8.29 29.32
CA THR A 13 28.08 -7.59 28.29
C THR A 13 27.26 -8.55 27.42
N ALA A 14 27.83 -9.67 26.98
CA ALA A 14 27.10 -10.66 26.18
C ALA A 14 25.93 -11.29 26.97
N VAL A 15 26.15 -11.57 28.26
CA VAL A 15 25.13 -12.09 29.17
C VAL A 15 24.04 -11.05 29.44
N ILE A 16 24.40 -9.77 29.65
CA ILE A 16 23.42 -8.68 29.72
C ILE A 16 22.63 -8.58 28.42
N PHE A 17 23.27 -8.61 27.24
CA PHE A 17 22.56 -8.59 25.94
C PHE A 17 21.58 -9.76 25.78
N SER A 18 21.93 -10.96 26.27
CA SER A 18 21.06 -12.13 26.27
C SER A 18 19.96 -12.09 27.34
N LEU A 19 20.19 -11.46 28.49
CA LEU A 19 19.26 -11.40 29.63
C LEU A 19 18.32 -10.19 29.59
N THR A 20 18.72 -9.09 28.93
CA THR A 20 17.88 -7.89 28.73
C THR A 20 17.18 -7.88 27.37
N GLY A 21 17.34 -8.93 26.55
CA GLY A 21 16.75 -8.98 25.21
C GLY A 21 17.17 -7.79 24.37
N CYS A 22 18.47 -7.46 24.35
CA CYS A 22 18.99 -6.16 23.89
C CYS A 22 19.08 -6.05 22.34
N GLY A 23 18.08 -6.60 21.66
CA GLY A 23 17.73 -6.31 20.28
C GLY A 23 16.22 -6.15 20.22
N LYS A 24 15.74 -5.07 19.60
CA LYS A 24 14.30 -4.87 19.35
C LYS A 24 13.74 -6.10 18.60
N SER A 25 12.51 -6.51 18.92
CA SER A 25 11.80 -7.55 18.17
C SER A 25 11.78 -7.17 16.68
N TYR A 26 11.61 -8.16 15.79
CA TYR A 26 11.55 -7.87 14.36
C TYR A 26 10.40 -6.91 14.03
N GLU A 27 9.24 -7.14 14.65
CA GLU A 27 8.08 -6.23 14.64
C GLU A 27 8.47 -4.78 14.99
N LYS A 28 9.07 -4.56 16.16
CA LYS A 28 9.46 -3.22 16.59
C LYS A 28 10.48 -2.54 15.67
N LYS A 29 11.32 -3.31 14.99
CA LYS A 29 12.25 -2.76 13.97
C LYS A 29 11.51 -2.28 12.72
N ILE A 30 10.44 -2.97 12.31
CA ILE A 30 9.60 -2.60 11.18
C ILE A 30 8.77 -1.36 11.54
N GLU A 31 8.09 -1.39 12.69
CA GLU A 31 7.31 -0.27 13.23
C GLU A 31 8.12 1.03 13.27
N GLU A 32 9.32 0.99 13.87
CA GLU A 32 10.17 2.18 13.95
C GLU A 32 10.78 2.61 12.61
N ARG A 33 11.01 1.67 11.68
CA ARG A 33 11.56 1.98 10.36
C ARG A 33 10.55 2.74 9.51
N TYR A 34 9.28 2.33 9.55
CA TYR A 34 8.24 2.85 8.68
C TYR A 34 7.29 3.83 9.37
N GLY A 35 7.32 3.96 10.71
CA GLY A 35 6.44 4.85 11.47
C GLY A 35 5.06 4.26 11.80
N ILE A 36 4.89 2.95 11.62
CA ILE A 36 3.59 2.25 11.75
C ILE A 36 3.48 1.47 13.06
N GLU A 37 2.28 0.96 13.37
CA GLU A 37 2.03 0.03 14.49
C GLU A 37 1.41 -1.27 13.98
N ILE A 38 1.82 -2.42 14.53
CA ILE A 38 1.42 -3.74 14.05
C ILE A 38 0.86 -4.59 15.21
N GLU A 39 -0.30 -5.23 15.00
CA GLU A 39 -0.92 -6.16 15.95
C GLU A 39 -1.13 -7.52 15.29
N GLY A 40 -0.72 -8.61 15.96
CA GLY A 40 -1.12 -9.98 15.59
C GLY A 40 -0.31 -10.63 14.45
N ALA A 41 0.81 -10.05 14.04
CA ALA A 41 1.64 -10.58 12.97
C ALA A 41 2.66 -11.63 13.48
N ASP A 42 2.77 -12.77 12.81
CA ASP A 42 3.89 -13.70 13.00
C ASP A 42 5.12 -13.28 12.18
N ASN A 43 6.24 -14.01 12.32
CA ASN A 43 7.48 -13.65 11.64
C ASN A 43 7.40 -13.70 10.10
N ASP A 44 6.56 -14.55 9.52
CA ASP A 44 6.45 -14.65 8.06
C ASP A 44 5.56 -13.54 7.51
N THR A 45 4.47 -13.22 8.22
CA THR A 45 3.62 -12.06 7.98
C THR A 45 4.42 -10.76 8.07
N LEU A 46 5.26 -10.62 9.10
CA LEU A 46 6.13 -9.45 9.27
C LEU A 46 7.11 -9.27 8.11
N LYS A 47 7.61 -10.35 7.49
CA LYS A 47 8.48 -10.25 6.30
C LYS A 47 7.71 -9.69 5.11
N ILE A 48 6.46 -10.10 4.92
CA ILE A 48 5.62 -9.60 3.82
C ILE A 48 5.34 -8.11 4.02
N ILE A 49 5.03 -7.68 5.25
CA ILE A 49 4.85 -6.27 5.60
C ILE A 49 6.16 -5.50 5.34
N ASP A 50 7.31 -5.99 5.84
CA ASP A 50 8.61 -5.33 5.63
C ASP A 50 8.94 -5.21 4.14
N GLU A 51 8.73 -6.26 3.35
CA GLU A 51 8.94 -6.25 1.91
C GLU A 51 8.03 -5.24 1.21
N TYR A 52 6.74 -5.22 1.55
CA TYR A 52 5.78 -4.28 0.99
C TYR A 52 6.19 -2.82 1.26
N PHE A 53 6.44 -2.48 2.52
CA PHE A 53 6.81 -1.11 2.90
C PHE A 53 8.19 -0.70 2.37
N SER A 54 9.10 -1.65 2.14
CA SER A 54 10.40 -1.37 1.52
C SER A 54 10.30 -0.88 0.08
N LYS A 55 9.18 -1.16 -0.61
CA LYS A 55 8.89 -0.71 -1.98
C LYS A 55 8.37 0.71 -2.04
N LEU A 56 7.88 1.26 -0.93
CA LEU A 56 7.34 2.62 -0.88
C LEU A 56 8.47 3.65 -0.90
N PRO A 57 8.27 4.83 -1.54
CA PRO A 57 9.26 5.89 -1.52
C PRO A 57 9.62 6.33 -0.09
N LYS A 58 10.88 6.68 0.12
CA LYS A 58 11.37 7.06 1.45
C LYS A 58 10.67 8.34 1.91
N GLY A 59 10.02 8.25 3.08
CA GLY A 59 9.28 9.38 3.66
C GLY A 59 7.81 9.44 3.26
N PHE A 60 7.38 8.61 2.29
CA PHE A 60 6.00 8.58 1.82
C PHE A 60 4.98 8.29 2.93
N VAL A 61 5.24 7.31 3.78
CA VAL A 61 4.36 6.99 4.92
C VAL A 61 4.18 8.20 5.85
N SER A 62 5.26 8.94 6.11
CA SER A 62 5.20 10.15 6.94
C SER A 62 4.42 11.29 6.28
N GLU A 63 4.40 11.39 4.95
CA GLU A 63 3.52 12.34 4.25
C GLU A 63 2.06 11.89 4.26
N LEU A 64 1.82 10.58 4.12
CA LEU A 64 0.50 9.97 4.16
C LEU A 64 -0.22 10.20 5.50
N GLU A 65 0.55 10.20 6.59
CA GLU A 65 0.06 10.47 7.94
C GLU A 65 -0.28 11.95 8.18
N LYS A 66 0.24 12.90 7.41
CA LYS A 66 0.07 14.35 7.65
C LYS A 66 -1.24 14.88 7.11
N TYR A 67 -2.12 15.32 8.01
CA TYR A 67 -3.35 16.04 7.68
C TYR A 67 -3.23 17.50 8.15
N GLU A 68 -3.94 18.41 7.50
CA GLU A 68 -3.84 19.83 7.85
C GLU A 68 -4.31 20.08 9.29
N GLY A 69 -3.40 20.57 10.14
CA GLY A 69 -3.69 20.88 11.54
C GLY A 69 -3.82 19.66 12.46
N ILE A 70 -3.39 18.48 12.01
CA ILE A 70 -3.43 17.25 12.80
C ILE A 70 -2.06 16.57 12.73
N ASP A 71 -1.41 16.53 13.90
CA ASP A 71 -0.13 15.86 14.10
C ASP A 71 -0.33 14.46 14.69
N ASP A 72 0.74 13.64 14.71
CA ASP A 72 0.83 12.33 15.38
C ASP A 72 -0.15 11.23 14.91
N ARG A 73 -0.77 11.39 13.74
CA ARG A 73 -1.49 10.30 13.07
C ARG A 73 -0.54 9.17 12.71
N LYS A 74 -1.04 7.93 12.77
CA LYS A 74 -0.28 6.73 12.35
C LYS A 74 -1.10 5.74 11.54
N ILE A 75 -0.41 4.86 10.83
CA ILE A 75 -1.03 3.65 10.28
C ILE A 75 -0.95 2.52 11.29
N PHE A 76 -2.09 1.93 11.62
CA PHE A 76 -2.23 0.76 12.49
C PHE A 76 -2.62 -0.45 11.66
N ILE A 77 -1.80 -1.50 11.66
CA ILE A 77 -2.04 -2.72 10.90
C ILE A 77 -2.37 -3.85 11.86
N LYS A 78 -3.61 -4.33 11.80
CA LYS A 78 -4.07 -5.51 12.52
C LYS A 78 -4.12 -6.72 11.59
N ILE A 79 -3.44 -7.78 11.97
CA ILE A 79 -3.49 -9.05 11.26
C ILE A 79 -4.61 -9.92 11.83
N ASN A 80 -5.42 -10.48 10.94
CA ASN A 80 -6.51 -11.41 11.23
C ASN A 80 -6.20 -12.79 10.63
N ASP A 81 -6.66 -13.86 11.27
CA ASP A 81 -6.60 -15.24 10.76
C ASP A 81 -7.54 -15.50 9.56
N GLU A 82 -8.52 -14.62 9.31
CA GLU A 82 -9.44 -14.74 8.18
C GLU A 82 -8.76 -14.42 6.84
N LYS A 83 -8.40 -15.46 6.10
CA LYS A 83 -7.67 -15.35 4.82
C LYS A 83 -8.44 -14.53 3.78
N GLY A 84 -7.72 -13.63 3.11
CA GLY A 84 -8.26 -12.85 1.98
C GLY A 84 -9.17 -11.70 2.38
N MET A 85 -9.43 -11.50 3.67
CA MET A 85 -10.13 -10.34 4.17
C MET A 85 -9.18 -9.13 4.19
N TYR A 86 -9.67 -7.96 3.79
CA TYR A 86 -9.07 -6.70 4.15
C TYR A 86 -10.17 -5.71 4.50
N ASP A 87 -9.90 -4.82 5.45
CA ASP A 87 -10.81 -3.75 5.84
C ASP A 87 -10.01 -2.48 6.17
N PHE A 88 -10.66 -1.34 5.99
CA PHE A 88 -10.07 -0.04 6.19
C PHE A 88 -11.04 0.88 6.92
N SER A 89 -10.53 1.55 7.94
CA SER A 89 -11.20 2.70 8.54
C SER A 89 -10.20 3.82 8.81
N SER A 90 -10.67 5.06 8.80
CA SER A 90 -9.84 6.24 9.06
C SER A 90 -10.48 7.07 10.18
N ASP A 91 -9.74 7.30 11.25
CA ASP A 91 -10.08 8.25 12.31
C ASP A 91 -9.24 9.50 12.08
N ILE A 92 -9.89 10.64 11.85
CA ILE A 92 -9.21 11.89 11.46
C ILE A 92 -8.14 12.34 12.47
N ALA A 93 -8.29 12.03 13.76
CA ALA A 93 -7.36 12.44 14.80
C ALA A 93 -6.28 11.38 15.09
N LYS A 94 -6.60 10.10 14.93
CA LYS A 94 -5.71 9.01 15.36
C LYS A 94 -4.89 8.41 14.24
N GLY A 95 -5.45 8.32 13.03
CA GLY A 95 -4.79 7.64 11.93
C GLY A 95 -5.67 6.68 11.16
N ASP A 96 -5.02 5.83 10.38
CA ASP A 96 -5.68 4.86 9.50
C ASP A 96 -5.51 3.45 10.06
N TYR A 97 -6.59 2.69 10.11
CA TYR A 97 -6.65 1.34 10.66
C TYR A 97 -6.88 0.35 9.53
N TRP A 98 -5.89 -0.50 9.31
CA TRP A 98 -5.88 -1.52 8.28
C TRP A 98 -6.05 -2.88 8.94
N THR A 99 -7.13 -3.60 8.64
CA THR A 99 -7.25 -5.00 9.03
C THR A 99 -6.91 -5.86 7.84
N ILE A 100 -5.90 -6.72 7.96
CA ILE A 100 -5.39 -7.54 6.86
C ILE A 100 -5.44 -9.02 7.27
N GLY A 101 -6.10 -9.83 6.46
CA GLY A 101 -6.13 -11.28 6.61
C GLY A 101 -4.79 -11.89 6.24
N ALA A 102 -4.23 -12.71 7.14
CA ALA A 102 -2.97 -13.41 6.93
C ALA A 102 -3.11 -14.42 5.76
N SER A 103 -2.44 -14.15 4.66
CA SER A 103 -2.40 -15.03 3.49
C SER A 103 -1.18 -14.72 2.61
N ASP A 104 -0.90 -15.62 1.67
CA ASP A 104 0.14 -15.41 0.66
C ASP A 104 -0.17 -14.24 -0.29
N ASP A 105 -1.41 -13.72 -0.26
CA ASP A 105 -1.87 -12.60 -1.07
C ASP A 105 -2.13 -11.32 -0.24
N MET A 106 -1.64 -11.26 1.00
CA MET A 106 -1.90 -10.13 1.90
C MET A 106 -1.33 -8.78 1.40
N ASP A 107 -0.33 -8.81 0.53
CA ASP A 107 0.21 -7.65 -0.18
C ASP A 107 -0.82 -6.96 -1.08
N MET A 108 -1.83 -7.68 -1.60
CA MET A 108 -2.99 -7.04 -2.24
C MET A 108 -3.74 -6.17 -1.24
N GLY A 109 -4.06 -6.73 -0.07
CA GLY A 109 -4.77 -6.02 1.00
C GLY A 109 -4.02 -4.77 1.45
N LEU A 110 -2.70 -4.88 1.62
CA LEU A 110 -1.82 -3.74 1.91
C LEU A 110 -1.89 -2.68 0.79
N GLY A 111 -1.91 -3.10 -0.47
CA GLY A 111 -2.11 -2.24 -1.64
C GLY A 111 -3.44 -1.47 -1.61
N TYR A 112 -4.56 -2.17 -1.38
CA TYR A 112 -5.88 -1.55 -1.25
C TYR A 112 -5.88 -0.52 -0.12
N CYS A 113 -5.45 -0.89 1.09
CA CYS A 113 -5.45 0.01 2.24
C CYS A 113 -4.50 1.22 2.06
N THR A 114 -3.37 1.04 1.35
CA THR A 114 -2.47 2.16 1.00
C THR A 114 -3.18 3.16 0.10
N MET A 115 -3.84 2.69 -0.96
CA MET A 115 -4.58 3.59 -1.85
C MET A 115 -5.74 4.28 -1.13
N TYR A 116 -6.39 3.59 -0.19
CA TYR A 116 -7.46 4.20 0.59
C TYR A 116 -6.90 5.32 1.47
N SER A 117 -5.76 5.09 2.12
CA SER A 117 -5.06 6.12 2.90
C SER A 117 -4.65 7.31 2.02
N ILE A 118 -4.18 7.06 0.78
CA ILE A 118 -3.86 8.10 -0.21
C ILE A 118 -5.12 8.95 -0.48
N TRP A 119 -6.23 8.31 -0.81
CA TRP A 119 -7.49 9.00 -1.09
C TRP A 119 -7.98 9.82 0.11
N TYR A 120 -7.93 9.25 1.31
CA TYR A 120 -8.34 9.95 2.54
C TYR A 120 -7.44 11.15 2.85
N ASN A 121 -6.13 11.04 2.57
CA ASN A 121 -5.16 12.12 2.73
C ASN A 121 -5.42 13.27 1.74
N VAL A 122 -5.46 12.99 0.44
CA VAL A 122 -5.60 14.03 -0.60
C VAL A 122 -6.97 14.71 -0.58
N THR A 123 -8.01 14.06 -0.04
CA THR A 123 -9.33 14.69 0.13
C THR A 123 -9.43 15.58 1.37
N ARG A 124 -8.42 15.57 2.24
CA ARG A 124 -8.42 16.34 3.51
C ARG A 124 -7.37 17.44 3.56
N ARG A 125 -6.41 17.44 2.65
CA ARG A 125 -5.43 18.51 2.49
C ARG A 125 -5.95 19.59 1.52
N LYS A 126 -5.63 20.86 1.79
CA LYS A 126 -6.04 21.98 0.93
C LYS A 126 -5.14 22.17 -0.30
N ASP A 127 -3.89 21.72 -0.24
CA ASP A 127 -2.91 21.83 -1.32
C ASP A 127 -3.08 20.74 -2.40
N THR A 128 -4.03 19.83 -2.22
CA THR A 128 -4.33 18.73 -3.15
C THR A 128 -5.69 18.88 -3.83
N ASP A 129 -6.19 20.12 -3.97
CA ASP A 129 -7.42 20.39 -4.70
C ASP A 129 -7.30 19.93 -6.17
N GLY A 130 -8.34 19.27 -6.68
CA GLY A 130 -8.36 18.66 -8.01
C GLY A 130 -7.59 17.34 -8.16
N ILE A 131 -6.85 16.87 -7.15
CA ILE A 131 -6.16 15.57 -7.22
C ILE A 131 -7.19 14.44 -7.33
N LEU A 132 -6.99 13.55 -8.32
CA LEU A 132 -7.88 12.44 -8.67
C LEU A 132 -9.28 12.84 -9.18
N GLU A 133 -9.51 14.11 -9.52
CA GLU A 133 -10.84 14.60 -9.95
C GLU A 133 -11.33 13.92 -11.25
N ASP A 134 -10.43 13.70 -12.19
CA ASP A 134 -10.71 13.11 -13.49
C ASP A 134 -10.79 11.58 -13.49
N TRP A 135 -10.69 10.92 -12.33
CA TRP A 135 -10.70 9.44 -12.25
C TRP A 135 -11.88 8.80 -13.01
N ASP A 136 -13.07 9.39 -12.86
CA ASP A 136 -14.28 8.85 -13.47
C ASP A 136 -14.34 9.07 -14.99
N SER A 137 -13.55 10.01 -15.53
CA SER A 137 -13.47 10.27 -16.98
C SER A 137 -12.82 9.11 -17.74
N TYR A 138 -12.06 8.27 -17.04
CA TYR A 138 -11.44 7.06 -17.58
C TYR A 138 -12.39 5.86 -17.59
N ASN A 139 -13.63 5.99 -17.10
CA ASN A 139 -14.62 4.92 -17.15
C ASN A 139 -15.37 4.91 -18.50
N PRO A 140 -16.05 3.80 -18.85
CA PRO A 140 -16.95 3.78 -20.00
C PRO A 140 -17.99 4.90 -19.95
N VAL A 141 -18.38 5.44 -21.12
CA VAL A 141 -19.44 6.45 -21.19
C VAL A 141 -20.73 5.93 -20.57
N GLY A 142 -21.29 6.69 -19.64
CA GLY A 142 -22.52 6.34 -18.91
C GLY A 142 -22.33 5.37 -17.75
N PHE A 143 -21.09 4.96 -17.45
CA PHE A 143 -20.77 4.06 -16.34
C PHE A 143 -21.24 4.59 -14.98
N GLN A 144 -21.69 3.68 -14.12
CA GLN A 144 -22.05 3.94 -12.73
C GLN A 144 -21.51 2.82 -11.84
N TYR A 145 -20.83 3.19 -10.75
CA TYR A 145 -20.38 2.22 -9.75
C TYR A 145 -21.57 1.51 -9.09
N GLY A 146 -21.41 0.21 -8.81
CA GLY A 146 -22.42 -0.63 -8.16
C GLY A 146 -23.36 -1.37 -9.11
N ASP A 147 -23.28 -1.15 -10.42
CA ASP A 147 -24.02 -1.90 -11.44
C ASP A 147 -23.12 -2.95 -12.11
N SER A 148 -22.70 -3.95 -11.35
CA SER A 148 -21.83 -5.02 -11.83
C SER A 148 -22.47 -5.84 -12.96
N ASP A 149 -23.80 -5.98 -12.95
CA ASP A 149 -24.54 -6.77 -13.94
C ASP A 149 -24.40 -6.16 -15.33
N THR A 150 -24.50 -4.84 -15.44
CA THR A 150 -24.36 -4.13 -16.72
C THR A 150 -22.91 -3.99 -17.17
N TYR A 151 -21.99 -3.79 -16.22
CA TYR A 151 -20.62 -3.33 -16.52
C TYR A 151 -19.51 -4.37 -16.36
N SER A 152 -19.77 -5.57 -15.83
CA SER A 152 -18.77 -6.67 -15.71
C SER A 152 -18.06 -7.01 -17.03
N LYS A 153 -18.75 -6.85 -18.17
CA LYS A 153 -18.13 -6.96 -19.51
C LYS A 153 -16.96 -6.02 -19.78
N TYR A 154 -16.73 -5.01 -18.92
CA TYR A 154 -15.60 -4.08 -19.00
C TYR A 154 -14.48 -4.42 -17.99
N ALA A 155 -14.59 -5.50 -17.24
CA ALA A 155 -13.47 -6.03 -16.47
C ALA A 155 -12.44 -6.72 -17.38
N PHE A 156 -11.21 -6.77 -16.90
CA PHE A 156 -10.14 -7.50 -17.54
C PHE A 156 -10.47 -9.00 -17.65
N SER A 157 -10.28 -9.54 -18.86
CA SER A 157 -10.21 -10.97 -19.13
C SER A 157 -9.38 -11.21 -20.38
N GLU A 158 -8.88 -12.44 -20.57
CA GLU A 158 -8.00 -12.81 -21.70
C GLU A 158 -8.61 -12.58 -23.09
N ASN A 159 -9.92 -12.34 -23.18
CA ASN A 159 -10.64 -12.11 -24.44
C ASN A 159 -11.16 -10.67 -24.59
N ASN A 160 -10.78 -9.74 -23.69
CA ASN A 160 -11.40 -8.42 -23.59
C ASN A 160 -10.40 -7.25 -23.49
N TYR A 161 -9.18 -7.42 -24.00
CA TYR A 161 -8.10 -6.44 -23.78
C TYR A 161 -8.46 -5.01 -24.21
N GLU A 162 -9.03 -4.83 -25.40
CA GLU A 162 -9.37 -3.51 -25.93
C GLU A 162 -10.51 -2.80 -25.18
N ASN A 163 -11.37 -3.54 -24.47
CA ASN A 163 -12.54 -3.01 -23.79
C ASN A 163 -12.48 -3.15 -22.26
N ALA A 164 -11.37 -3.63 -21.71
CA ALA A 164 -11.17 -3.67 -20.28
C ALA A 164 -10.86 -2.27 -19.73
N TYR A 165 -11.65 -1.80 -18.77
CA TYR A 165 -11.47 -0.55 -18.02
C TYR A 165 -11.22 -0.80 -16.53
N PHE A 166 -11.44 -2.02 -16.05
CA PHE A 166 -11.37 -2.38 -14.64
C PHE A 166 -10.46 -3.60 -14.45
N ILE A 167 -9.71 -3.63 -13.35
CA ILE A 167 -8.76 -4.71 -13.05
C ILE A 167 -9.48 -6.04 -12.81
N SER A 168 -10.69 -6.01 -12.24
CA SER A 168 -11.53 -7.18 -12.03
C SER A 168 -12.99 -6.79 -11.82
N ASP A 169 -13.91 -7.75 -11.89
CA ASP A 169 -15.34 -7.50 -11.63
C ASP A 169 -15.60 -6.89 -10.25
N GLY A 170 -14.84 -7.30 -9.23
CA GLY A 170 -15.00 -6.81 -7.86
C GLY A 170 -14.75 -5.30 -7.73
N THR A 171 -13.95 -4.72 -8.62
CA THR A 171 -13.60 -3.30 -8.59
C THR A 171 -14.71 -2.38 -9.12
N ILE A 172 -15.70 -2.93 -9.84
CA ILE A 172 -16.81 -2.17 -10.44
C ILE A 172 -17.83 -1.68 -9.39
N ASN A 173 -17.80 -2.27 -8.19
CA ASN A 173 -18.80 -2.01 -7.16
C ASN A 173 -18.63 -0.65 -6.47
N HIS A 174 -17.41 -0.11 -6.41
CA HIS A 174 -17.15 1.12 -5.67
C HIS A 174 -15.89 1.84 -6.16
N LYS A 175 -15.96 3.18 -6.25
CA LYS A 175 -14.87 4.05 -6.76
C LYS A 175 -13.54 3.83 -6.02
N LEU A 176 -13.60 3.70 -4.70
CA LEU A 176 -12.41 3.50 -3.91
C LEU A 176 -11.80 2.10 -4.14
N SER A 177 -12.64 1.07 -4.31
CA SER A 177 -12.19 -0.29 -4.64
C SER A 177 -11.59 -0.38 -6.04
N ASP A 178 -12.08 0.42 -6.97
CA ASP A 178 -11.49 0.60 -8.29
C ASP A 178 -10.06 1.14 -8.20
N MET A 179 -9.87 2.32 -7.59
CA MET A 179 -8.52 2.86 -7.37
C MET A 179 -7.61 1.88 -6.61
N GLY A 180 -8.14 1.25 -5.56
CA GLY A 180 -7.40 0.29 -4.74
C GLY A 180 -6.95 -0.94 -5.53
N GLY A 181 -7.80 -1.44 -6.44
CA GLY A 181 -7.45 -2.56 -7.30
C GLY A 181 -6.32 -2.21 -8.26
N TYR A 182 -6.36 -1.02 -8.86
CA TYR A 182 -5.27 -0.51 -9.70
C TYR A 182 -3.96 -0.42 -8.92
N PHE A 183 -3.96 0.27 -7.77
CA PHE A 183 -2.76 0.46 -6.96
C PHE A 183 -2.20 -0.87 -6.44
N ALA A 184 -3.05 -1.75 -5.91
CA ALA A 184 -2.63 -3.03 -5.35
C ALA A 184 -1.94 -3.93 -6.38
N VAL A 185 -2.43 -3.95 -7.62
CA VAL A 185 -1.80 -4.75 -8.68
C VAL A 185 -0.50 -4.11 -9.16
N MET A 186 -0.41 -2.77 -9.25
CA MET A 186 0.86 -2.09 -9.59
C MET A 186 1.94 -2.33 -8.53
N MET A 187 1.57 -2.42 -7.24
CA MET A 187 2.48 -2.77 -6.14
C MET A 187 2.99 -4.23 -6.18
N ARG A 188 2.51 -5.03 -7.14
CA ARG A 188 2.93 -6.42 -7.40
C ARG A 188 3.71 -6.60 -8.71
N ALA A 189 4.33 -5.54 -9.25
CA ALA A 189 5.14 -5.60 -10.49
C ALA A 189 5.95 -6.91 -10.60
N GLY A 190 5.87 -7.58 -11.78
CA GLY A 190 6.37 -8.93 -12.02
C GLY A 190 5.33 -10.07 -12.06
N LYS A 191 4.07 -9.87 -11.65
CA LYS A 191 2.98 -10.88 -11.78
C LYS A 191 1.91 -10.46 -12.81
N ASN A 192 2.09 -10.78 -14.09
CA ASN A 192 1.12 -10.59 -15.19
C ASN A 192 0.61 -9.15 -15.46
N ILE A 193 0.87 -8.19 -14.56
CA ILE A 193 0.42 -6.79 -14.67
C ILE A 193 1.04 -6.07 -15.86
N GLU A 194 2.35 -6.26 -16.11
CA GLU A 194 3.04 -5.66 -17.25
C GLU A 194 2.37 -6.09 -18.57
N SER A 195 2.10 -7.38 -18.72
CA SER A 195 1.40 -7.92 -19.90
C SER A 195 -0.04 -7.39 -20.01
N MET A 196 -0.75 -7.21 -18.89
CA MET A 196 -2.07 -6.60 -18.88
C MET A 196 -2.01 -5.12 -19.30
N LEU A 197 -1.07 -4.34 -18.77
CA LEU A 197 -0.91 -2.92 -19.09
C LEU A 197 -0.45 -2.71 -20.53
N GLU A 198 0.33 -3.63 -21.09
CA GLU A 198 0.70 -3.61 -22.51
C GLU A 198 -0.50 -3.87 -23.42
N GLN A 199 -1.36 -4.82 -23.07
CA GLN A 199 -2.47 -5.25 -23.92
C GLN A 199 -3.76 -4.44 -23.73
N CYS A 200 -3.95 -3.84 -22.56
CA CYS A 200 -5.19 -3.14 -22.18
C CYS A 200 -4.98 -1.62 -22.12
N PRO A 201 -5.12 -0.88 -23.24
CA PRO A 201 -4.77 0.54 -23.30
C PRO A 201 -5.59 1.43 -22.34
N LYS A 202 -6.85 1.06 -22.06
CA LYS A 202 -7.72 1.80 -21.13
C LYS A 202 -7.31 1.59 -19.67
N ILE A 203 -6.95 0.35 -19.31
CA ILE A 203 -6.35 0.06 -18.00
C ILE A 203 -5.03 0.83 -17.87
N ARG A 204 -4.17 0.76 -18.89
CA ARG A 204 -2.89 1.47 -18.89
C ARG A 204 -3.06 2.98 -18.66
N ALA A 205 -3.92 3.63 -19.44
CA ALA A 205 -4.15 5.06 -19.32
C ALA A 205 -4.65 5.47 -17.93
N LYS A 206 -5.52 4.66 -17.32
CA LYS A 206 -6.06 4.89 -15.98
C LYS A 206 -5.02 4.66 -14.88
N ALA A 207 -4.15 3.66 -15.05
CA ALA A 207 -3.00 3.40 -14.17
C ALA A 207 -1.96 4.52 -14.23
N GLU A 208 -1.61 4.99 -15.44
CA GLU A 208 -0.69 6.12 -15.65
C GLU A 208 -1.24 7.41 -15.04
N TYR A 209 -2.55 7.65 -15.17
CA TYR A 209 -3.22 8.76 -14.50
C TYR A 209 -3.09 8.68 -12.98
N LEU A 210 -3.39 7.51 -12.38
CA LEU A 210 -3.26 7.31 -10.93
C LEU A 210 -1.84 7.62 -10.44
N CYS A 211 -0.82 7.15 -11.16
CA CYS A 211 0.57 7.38 -10.79
C CYS A 211 0.94 8.86 -10.83
N LYS A 212 0.55 9.58 -11.89
CA LYS A 212 0.78 11.03 -12.03
C LYS A 212 0.09 11.84 -10.94
N GLU A 213 -1.13 11.47 -10.57
CA GLU A 213 -1.86 12.16 -9.51
C GLU A 213 -1.24 11.93 -8.13
N ILE A 214 -0.72 10.73 -7.85
CA ILE A 214 0.02 10.45 -6.62
C ILE A 214 1.34 11.25 -6.59
N GLU A 215 2.08 11.28 -7.69
CA GLU A 215 3.31 12.08 -7.82
C GLU A 215 3.05 13.58 -7.59
N ARG A 216 1.98 14.12 -8.18
CA ARG A 216 1.56 15.51 -7.95
C ARG A 216 1.20 15.80 -6.50
N ALA A 217 0.67 14.82 -5.77
CA ALA A 217 0.16 15.00 -4.42
C ALA A 217 1.21 14.83 -3.31
N PHE A 218 2.29 14.07 -3.55
CA PHE A 218 3.27 13.68 -2.52
C PHE A 218 4.69 14.03 -2.95
N ASN A 219 5.37 14.90 -2.20
CA ASN A 219 6.72 15.37 -2.55
C ASN A 219 7.79 14.28 -2.47
N THR A 220 7.50 13.19 -1.77
CA THR A 220 8.40 12.03 -1.64
C THR A 220 8.26 11.04 -2.78
N VAL A 221 7.31 11.25 -3.68
CA VAL A 221 7.06 10.38 -4.84
C VAL A 221 7.67 11.04 -6.08
N ASP A 222 8.39 10.25 -6.86
CA ASP A 222 8.89 10.63 -8.18
C ASP A 222 8.66 9.48 -9.19
N GLU A 223 9.11 9.70 -10.43
CA GLU A 223 9.03 8.75 -11.53
C GLU A 223 9.65 7.37 -11.23
N ASN A 224 10.55 7.26 -10.25
CA ASN A 224 11.20 6.00 -9.86
C ASN A 224 10.45 5.23 -8.77
N ALA A 225 9.26 5.70 -8.34
CA ALA A 225 8.44 4.96 -7.39
C ALA A 225 8.17 3.53 -7.89
N TYR A 226 8.19 2.54 -6.99
CA TYR A 226 8.12 1.12 -7.36
C TYR A 226 6.95 0.79 -8.29
N TRP A 227 5.77 1.38 -8.06
CA TRP A 227 4.59 1.15 -8.89
C TRP A 227 4.75 1.61 -10.34
N ASN A 228 5.68 2.51 -10.65
CA ASN A 228 5.96 2.92 -12.03
C ASN A 228 6.74 1.85 -12.81
N SER A 229 7.41 0.90 -12.13
CA SER A 229 8.17 -0.17 -12.79
C SER A 229 7.31 -1.08 -13.67
N CYS A 230 5.99 -1.14 -13.44
CA CYS A 230 5.07 -1.95 -14.22
C CYS A 230 4.83 -1.43 -15.66
N PHE A 231 5.31 -0.23 -15.98
CA PHE A 231 5.19 0.37 -17.31
C PHE A 231 6.39 0.11 -18.24
N GLY A 232 7.44 -0.56 -17.74
CA GLY A 232 8.73 -0.74 -18.42
C GLY A 232 9.76 0.33 -18.05
N ASP A 233 10.95 0.29 -18.66
CA ASP A 233 11.90 1.41 -18.59
C ASP A 233 11.23 2.66 -19.18
N ILE A 234 11.02 3.68 -18.35
CA ILE A 234 10.49 5.01 -18.74
C ILE A 234 11.60 5.82 -19.42
#